data_AF-A0A069D3G2-F1
#
_entry.id   AF-A0A069D3G2-F1
#
_cell.length_a   1.000
_cell.length_b   1.000
_cell.length_c   1.000
_cell.angle_alpha   90.00
_cell.angle_beta   90.00
_cell.angle_gamma   90.00
#
_symmetry.space_group_name_H-M   'P 1'
#
loop_
_entity.id
_entity.type
_entity.pdbx_description
1 polymer ?
#
loop_
_entity_poly.entity_id
_entity_poly.type
_entity_poly.pdbx_seq_one_letter_code
_entity_poly.pdbx_strand_id
1 'polypeptide(L)'
;MTTLAAHGSKAYHLGFGKHVTRSNLAKVNERREPKIFEEFAYRMIDIARKKRINKDFEIDGQVYAFDSTTIDLCLRVFWWAKFRHTKAGIKMHTLYDVETDIPTYRHVTQAKLHDQNAMDSIPYQPGAYYIFDRGYFDLKRLFHITEIESFFVIRQRGNLQYEILEELDVNHNKNGILSDQLIELTGYNTAKKYPEKLRRVVYYAADLNRTFVYLTNNLEIPALQVALLYKYCWRVELFFKWIKQHLKIKSFWGTTESAVRIQIFTSITAYCMVAIIEHDLKSHRTTYEVLRILIASLFDKTPIKDIFANEPVCDTEDGQLTLNLF
;
A
#
# COMPACT_ATOMS: atom_id res chain seq x y z
N MET A 1 -13.73 4.08 22.84
CA MET A 1 -14.22 4.67 24.11
C MET A 1 -14.75 3.60 25.06
N THR A 2 -15.59 2.67 24.62
CA THR A 2 -16.14 1.61 25.48
C THR A 2 -15.07 0.76 26.18
N THR A 3 -14.02 0.33 25.45
CA THR A 3 -12.89 -0.41 26.04
C THR A 3 -12.16 0.40 27.10
N LEU A 4 -11.91 1.69 26.84
CA LEU A 4 -11.24 2.57 27.80
C LEU A 4 -12.09 2.81 29.06
N ALA A 5 -13.42 2.93 28.89
CA ALA A 5 -14.35 3.04 30.01
C ALA A 5 -14.39 1.75 30.85
N ALA A 6 -14.38 0.58 30.21
CA ALA A 6 -14.34 -0.72 30.90
C ALA A 6 -13.06 -0.88 31.75
N HIS A 7 -11.97 -0.24 31.34
CA HIS A 7 -10.71 -0.20 32.07
C HIS A 7 -10.45 1.14 32.79
N GLY A 8 -11.52 1.84 33.20
CA GLY A 8 -11.42 3.16 33.84
C GLY A 8 -10.53 3.18 35.09
N SER A 9 -10.48 2.08 35.86
CA SER A 9 -9.58 1.94 37.01
C SER A 9 -8.09 2.02 36.65
N LYS A 10 -7.72 1.69 35.40
CA LYS A 10 -6.34 1.77 34.89
C LYS A 10 -6.03 3.13 34.24
N ALA A 11 -7.03 3.98 33.99
CA ALA A 11 -6.88 5.22 33.21
C ALA A 11 -5.87 6.22 33.83
N TYR A 12 -5.81 6.32 35.16
CA TYR A 12 -4.84 7.17 35.86
C TYR A 12 -3.40 6.77 35.55
N HIS A 13 -3.09 5.47 35.66
CA HIS A 13 -1.74 4.95 35.41
C HIS A 13 -1.33 5.00 33.94
N LEU A 14 -2.29 5.10 33.03
CA LEU A 14 -2.05 5.24 31.58
C LEU A 14 -1.86 6.71 31.16
N GLY A 15 -1.89 7.66 32.10
CA GLY A 15 -1.75 9.09 31.81
C GLY A 15 -2.99 9.72 31.18
N PHE A 16 -4.13 9.02 31.17
CA PHE A 16 -5.38 9.49 30.57
C PHE A 16 -6.20 10.41 31.50
N GLY A 17 -5.82 10.52 32.78
CA GLY A 17 -6.53 11.32 33.78
C GLY A 17 -7.86 10.69 34.20
N LYS A 18 -8.72 11.48 34.88
CA LYS A 18 -9.99 10.98 35.45
C LYS A 18 -11.06 10.67 34.40
N HIS A 19 -11.15 11.46 33.33
CA HIS A 19 -12.18 11.30 32.29
C HIS A 19 -11.64 11.63 30.90
N VAL A 20 -11.54 10.61 30.03
CA VAL A 20 -11.34 10.80 28.59
C VAL A 20 -12.67 10.62 27.89
N THR A 21 -13.10 11.63 27.16
CA THR A 21 -14.27 11.56 26.27
C THR A 21 -13.83 11.69 24.82
N ARG A 22 -14.68 11.24 23.88
CA ARG A 22 -14.43 11.48 22.44
C ARG A 22 -14.29 12.97 22.14
N SER A 23 -15.10 13.82 22.77
CA SER A 23 -15.07 15.27 22.57
C SER A 23 -13.75 15.88 23.07
N ASN A 24 -13.19 15.40 24.19
CA ASN A 24 -11.88 15.84 24.67
C ASN A 24 -10.78 15.52 23.64
N LEU A 25 -10.78 14.29 23.10
CA LEU A 25 -9.82 13.88 22.06
C LEU A 25 -9.98 14.69 20.77
N ALA A 26 -11.21 14.92 20.32
CA ALA A 26 -11.52 15.73 19.14
C ALA A 26 -10.94 17.14 19.26
N LYS A 27 -11.22 17.82 20.39
CA LYS A 27 -10.79 19.20 20.67
C LYS A 27 -9.27 19.32 20.77
N VAL A 28 -8.60 18.31 21.31
CA VAL A 28 -7.14 18.28 21.39
C VAL A 28 -6.52 18.05 20.00
N ASN A 29 -7.06 17.11 19.22
CA ASN A 29 -6.57 16.82 17.87
C ASN A 29 -6.81 17.96 16.86
N GLU A 30 -7.78 18.84 17.13
CA GLU A 30 -7.99 20.07 16.36
C GLU A 30 -6.81 21.04 16.48
N ARG A 31 -6.18 21.12 17.66
CA ARG A 31 -5.10 22.08 17.95
C ARG A 31 -3.70 21.51 17.74
N ARG A 32 -3.56 20.19 17.72
CA ARG A 32 -2.26 19.52 17.57
C ARG A 32 -1.79 19.58 16.13
N GLU A 33 -0.51 19.85 15.98
CA GLU A 33 0.16 19.76 14.69
C GLU A 33 0.32 18.29 14.28
N PRO A 34 -0.17 17.87 13.10
CA PRO A 34 -0.05 16.47 12.66
C PRO A 34 1.38 16.02 12.39
N LYS A 35 2.29 16.96 12.15
CA LYS A 35 3.66 16.72 11.67
C LYS A 35 4.45 15.80 12.60
N ILE A 36 4.29 15.93 13.92
CA ILE A 36 4.96 15.04 14.88
C ILE A 36 4.53 13.57 14.72
N PHE A 37 3.26 13.32 14.43
CA PHE A 37 2.74 11.96 14.21
C PHE A 37 3.21 11.41 12.88
N GLU A 38 3.29 12.28 11.86
CA GLU A 38 3.83 11.97 10.55
C GLU A 38 5.31 11.58 10.62
N GLU A 39 6.16 12.41 11.23
CA GLU A 39 7.59 12.14 11.42
C GLU A 39 7.82 10.86 12.23
N PHE A 40 7.03 10.64 13.29
CA PHE A 40 7.10 9.41 14.06
C PHE A 40 6.69 8.18 13.25
N ALA A 41 5.64 8.28 12.43
CA ALA A 41 5.22 7.21 11.53
C ALA A 41 6.34 6.86 10.53
N TYR A 42 6.99 7.87 9.93
CA TYR A 42 8.13 7.65 9.04
C TYR A 42 9.32 7.02 9.75
N ARG A 43 9.59 7.38 11.01
CA ARG A 43 10.61 6.72 11.83
C ARG A 43 10.28 5.24 12.05
N MET A 44 9.03 4.91 12.35
CA MET A 44 8.60 3.52 12.54
C MET A 44 8.61 2.72 11.24
N ILE A 45 8.29 3.34 10.10
CA ILE A 45 8.43 2.77 8.77
C ILE A 45 9.89 2.37 8.51
N ASP A 46 10.84 3.27 8.73
CA ASP A 46 12.27 3.01 8.53
C ASP A 46 12.76 1.80 9.37
N ILE A 47 12.35 1.74 10.64
CA ILE A 47 12.68 0.62 11.53
C ILE A 47 12.05 -0.69 11.04
N ALA A 48 10.77 -0.67 10.68
CA ALA A 48 10.05 -1.86 10.23
C ALA A 48 10.63 -2.42 8.93
N ARG A 49 10.93 -1.55 7.96
CA ARG A 49 11.57 -1.93 6.69
C ARG A 49 12.90 -2.62 6.93
N LYS A 50 13.80 -1.98 7.69
CA LYS A 50 15.14 -2.53 7.99
C LYS A 50 15.10 -3.92 8.64
N LYS A 51 14.07 -4.18 9.45
CA LYS A 51 13.89 -5.48 10.09
C LYS A 51 13.37 -6.54 9.11
N ARG A 52 12.45 -6.19 8.22
CA ARG A 52 11.75 -7.13 7.34
C ARG A 52 12.39 -7.32 5.95
N ILE A 53 13.61 -6.82 5.72
CA ILE A 53 14.34 -7.06 4.46
C ILE A 53 14.46 -8.56 4.24
N ASN A 54 14.05 -9.02 3.07
CA ASN A 54 14.07 -10.42 2.69
C ASN A 54 15.04 -10.61 1.53
N LYS A 55 16.20 -11.20 1.83
CA LYS A 55 17.27 -11.42 0.84
C LYS A 55 16.91 -12.43 -0.25
N ASP A 56 15.82 -13.17 -0.09
CA ASP A 56 15.36 -14.18 -1.06
C ASP A 56 14.34 -13.62 -2.07
N PHE A 57 14.22 -12.30 -2.17
CA PHE A 57 13.32 -11.68 -3.16
C PHE A 57 13.83 -11.92 -4.59
N GLU A 58 12.92 -12.33 -5.49
CA GLU A 58 13.28 -12.86 -6.82
C GLU A 58 13.91 -11.85 -7.79
N ILE A 59 13.90 -10.56 -7.44
CA ILE A 59 14.36 -9.46 -8.29
C ILE A 59 15.39 -8.64 -7.51
N ASP A 60 16.53 -8.39 -8.15
CA ASP A 60 17.55 -7.52 -7.60
C ASP A 60 17.09 -6.05 -7.72
N GLY A 61 17.10 -5.32 -6.60
CA GLY A 61 16.60 -3.94 -6.49
C GLY A 61 15.27 -3.80 -5.73
N GLN A 62 14.94 -2.57 -5.33
CA GLN A 62 13.71 -2.33 -4.56
C GLN A 62 12.47 -2.33 -5.46
N VAL A 63 11.42 -3.05 -5.04
CA VAL A 63 10.15 -3.12 -5.75
C VAL A 63 9.06 -2.39 -4.96
N TYR A 64 8.48 -1.38 -5.59
CA TYR A 64 7.42 -0.55 -5.03
C TYR A 64 6.12 -0.68 -5.81
N ALA A 65 5.02 -0.93 -5.10
CA ALA A 65 3.68 -0.78 -5.64
C ALA A 65 3.12 0.59 -5.23
N PHE A 66 2.65 1.39 -6.19
CA PHE A 66 2.02 2.67 -5.90
C PHE A 66 0.53 2.64 -6.20
N ASP A 67 -0.28 2.93 -5.19
CA ASP A 67 -1.71 3.11 -5.37
C ASP A 67 -2.30 4.05 -4.30
N SER A 68 -3.57 4.38 -4.46
CA SER A 68 -4.32 5.24 -3.56
C SER A 68 -5.57 4.53 -3.05
N THR A 69 -5.99 4.92 -1.87
CA THR A 69 -7.27 4.45 -1.34
C THR A 69 -8.14 5.61 -0.91
N THR A 70 -9.39 5.59 -1.37
CA THR A 70 -10.37 6.62 -1.00
C THR A 70 -11.05 6.26 0.32
N ILE A 71 -11.12 7.22 1.23
CA ILE A 71 -11.87 7.14 2.48
C ILE A 71 -13.06 8.09 2.33
N ASP A 72 -14.25 7.52 2.22
CA ASP A 72 -15.49 8.27 2.09
C ASP A 72 -15.85 8.95 3.42
N LEU A 73 -16.23 10.22 3.34
CA LEU A 73 -16.57 11.07 4.47
C LEU A 73 -17.93 11.73 4.27
N CYS A 74 -18.58 12.11 5.38
CA CYS A 74 -19.81 12.88 5.32
C CYS A 74 -19.50 14.37 5.08
N LEU A 75 -19.97 14.94 3.96
CA LEU A 75 -19.66 16.34 3.60
C LEU A 75 -20.15 17.37 4.64
N ARG A 76 -21.29 17.11 5.29
CA ARG A 76 -21.81 17.98 6.36
C ARG A 76 -20.86 18.06 7.57
N VAL A 77 -20.05 17.03 7.77
CA VAL A 77 -19.13 16.90 8.91
C VAL A 77 -17.71 17.29 8.52
N PHE A 78 -17.28 16.92 7.30
CA PHE A 78 -15.95 17.15 6.76
C PHE A 78 -16.02 18.09 5.55
N TRP A 79 -16.43 19.33 5.80
CA TRP A 79 -16.68 20.34 4.76
C TRP A 79 -15.44 20.70 3.94
N TRP A 80 -14.25 20.57 4.53
CA TRP A 80 -12.96 20.85 3.89
C TRP A 80 -12.53 19.74 2.90
N ALA A 81 -13.11 18.54 2.95
CA ALA A 81 -12.75 17.39 2.12
C ALA A 81 -13.73 17.17 0.96
N LYS A 82 -14.22 18.24 0.32
CA LYS A 82 -15.27 18.15 -0.71
C LYS A 82 -14.83 17.33 -1.91
N PHE A 83 -15.56 16.25 -2.20
CA PHE A 83 -15.32 15.36 -3.34
C PHE A 83 -16.39 15.54 -4.44
N ARG A 84 -17.67 15.52 -4.06
CA ARG A 84 -18.83 15.75 -4.94
C ARG A 84 -19.86 16.65 -4.24
N HIS A 85 -21.01 16.90 -4.87
CA HIS A 85 -22.08 17.73 -4.31
C HIS A 85 -22.51 17.33 -2.88
N THR A 86 -22.58 16.03 -2.60
CA THR A 86 -23.04 15.50 -1.30
C THR A 86 -22.01 14.65 -0.57
N LYS A 87 -20.87 14.37 -1.20
CA LYS A 87 -19.82 13.48 -0.66
C LYS A 87 -18.55 14.25 -0.36
N ALA A 88 -18.00 14.03 0.83
CA ALA A 88 -16.62 14.36 1.14
C ALA A 88 -15.78 13.08 1.01
N GLY A 89 -14.49 13.24 0.83
CA GLY A 89 -13.57 12.13 0.79
C GLY A 89 -12.13 12.61 0.74
N ILE A 90 -11.27 11.79 1.31
CA ILE A 90 -9.82 11.94 1.17
C ILE A 90 -9.26 10.73 0.45
N LYS A 91 -8.13 10.92 -0.20
CA LYS A 91 -7.30 9.87 -0.78
C LYS A 91 -6.02 9.75 0.01
N MET A 92 -5.63 8.52 0.27
CA MET A 92 -4.34 8.19 0.87
C MET A 92 -3.51 7.48 -0.21
N HIS A 93 -2.62 8.24 -0.84
CA HIS A 93 -1.66 7.76 -1.84
C HIS A 93 -0.48 7.14 -1.13
N THR A 94 0.04 6.04 -1.68
CA THR A 94 0.95 5.16 -0.95
C THR A 94 1.94 4.53 -1.88
N LEU A 95 3.21 4.74 -1.57
CA LEU A 95 4.27 3.89 -2.08
C LEU A 95 4.45 2.74 -1.07
N TYR A 96 4.32 1.51 -1.54
CA TYR A 96 4.37 0.31 -0.72
C TYR A 96 5.56 -0.55 -1.14
N ASP A 97 6.42 -0.85 -0.18
CA ASP A 97 7.56 -1.75 -0.36
C ASP A 97 7.05 -3.20 -0.37
N VAL A 98 7.08 -3.80 -1.54
CA VAL A 98 6.54 -5.14 -1.79
C VAL A 98 7.36 -6.21 -1.09
N GLU A 99 8.66 -6.01 -0.97
CA GLU A 99 9.59 -6.95 -0.35
C GLU A 99 9.35 -7.02 1.16
N THR A 100 9.29 -5.86 1.82
CA THR A 100 9.18 -5.78 3.28
C THR A 100 7.74 -5.83 3.80
N ASP A 101 6.76 -5.69 2.91
CA ASP A 101 5.34 -5.48 3.22
C ASP A 101 5.09 -4.25 4.10
N ILE A 102 5.80 -3.14 3.86
CA ILE A 102 5.70 -1.91 4.64
C ILE A 102 5.46 -0.69 3.72
N PRO A 103 4.56 0.25 4.06
CA PRO A 103 4.44 1.52 3.33
C PRO A 103 5.71 2.36 3.47
N THR A 104 6.23 2.95 2.40
CA THR A 104 7.43 3.82 2.42
C THR A 104 7.11 5.30 2.40
N TYR A 105 6.09 5.68 1.64
CA TYR A 105 5.68 7.07 1.47
C TYR A 105 4.16 7.19 1.50
N ARG A 106 3.67 8.28 2.08
CA ARG A 106 2.25 8.58 2.19
C ARG A 106 1.97 10.03 1.84
N HIS A 107 0.96 10.22 1.01
CA HIS A 107 0.44 11.54 0.69
C HIS A 107 -1.08 11.54 0.85
N VAL A 108 -1.60 12.42 1.71
CA VAL A 108 -3.05 12.55 1.94
C VAL A 108 -3.54 13.76 1.17
N THR A 109 -4.52 13.54 0.29
CA THR A 109 -5.13 14.62 -0.49
C THR A 109 -6.65 14.57 -0.40
N GLN A 110 -7.31 15.63 -0.86
CA GLN A 110 -8.74 15.57 -1.15
C GLN A 110 -8.99 14.54 -2.26
N ALA A 111 -10.13 13.83 -2.20
CA ALA A 111 -10.45 12.80 -3.17
C ALA A 111 -10.73 13.31 -4.60
N LYS A 112 -10.90 14.63 -4.76
CA LYS A 112 -11.12 15.27 -6.07
C LYS A 112 -9.89 15.20 -6.98
N LEU A 113 -8.68 15.14 -6.41
CA LEU A 113 -7.46 15.09 -7.20
C LEU A 113 -7.38 13.77 -8.00
N HIS A 114 -6.93 13.88 -9.25
CA HIS A 114 -6.69 12.72 -10.11
C HIS A 114 -5.44 11.98 -9.63
N ASP A 115 -5.49 10.65 -9.59
CA ASP A 115 -4.44 9.83 -8.94
C ASP A 115 -3.09 9.94 -9.63
N GLN A 116 -3.08 10.11 -10.96
CA GLN A 116 -1.86 10.40 -11.74
C GLN A 116 -1.06 11.60 -11.22
N ASN A 117 -1.71 12.62 -10.64
CA ASN A 117 -0.98 13.78 -10.13
C ASN A 117 -0.20 13.47 -8.85
N ALA A 118 -0.55 12.40 -8.13
CA ALA A 118 0.20 11.98 -6.96
C ALA A 118 1.55 11.35 -7.31
N MET A 119 1.77 10.95 -8.57
CA MET A 119 3.06 10.46 -9.06
C MET A 119 4.16 11.53 -8.91
N ASP A 120 3.81 12.81 -9.07
CA ASP A 120 4.76 13.94 -8.96
C ASP A 120 5.31 14.10 -7.54
N SER A 121 4.69 13.47 -6.54
CA SER A 121 5.10 13.51 -5.14
C SER A 121 5.84 12.25 -4.70
N ILE A 122 6.08 11.29 -5.59
CA ILE A 122 6.78 10.04 -5.26
C ILE A 122 8.28 10.34 -5.11
N PRO A 123 8.92 9.90 -4.01
CA PRO A 123 10.37 9.96 -3.86
C PRO A 123 11.01 8.85 -4.70
N TYR A 124 11.20 9.09 -6.00
CA TYR A 124 11.83 8.15 -6.92
C TYR A 124 13.29 7.86 -6.53
N GLN A 125 13.72 6.61 -6.73
CA GLN A 125 15.05 6.10 -6.42
C GLN A 125 15.62 5.42 -7.67
N PRO A 126 16.82 5.81 -8.12
CA PRO A 126 17.49 5.16 -9.24
C PRO A 126 17.59 3.63 -9.03
N GLY A 127 17.37 2.86 -10.08
CA GLY A 127 17.39 1.39 -10.07
C GLY A 127 16.17 0.70 -9.44
N ALA A 128 15.24 1.42 -8.80
CA ALA A 128 14.04 0.82 -8.22
C ALA A 128 12.94 0.57 -9.26
N TYR A 129 12.09 -0.43 -9.00
CA TYR A 129 10.94 -0.79 -9.81
C TYR A 129 9.65 -0.18 -9.24
N TYR A 130 8.89 0.52 -10.06
CA TYR A 130 7.63 1.16 -9.70
C TYR A 130 6.46 0.53 -10.46
N ILE A 131 5.61 -0.15 -9.74
CA ILE A 131 4.45 -0.84 -10.28
C ILE A 131 3.22 0.04 -10.08
N PHE A 132 2.52 0.31 -11.18
CA PHE A 132 1.35 1.17 -11.19
C PHE A 132 0.14 0.47 -11.80
N ASP A 133 -1.05 0.71 -11.25
CA ASP A 133 -2.28 0.31 -11.93
C ASP A 133 -2.53 1.14 -13.20
N ARG A 134 -3.40 0.64 -14.09
CA ARG A 134 -3.86 1.29 -15.32
C ARG A 134 -4.38 2.72 -15.10
N GLY A 135 -4.91 3.04 -13.91
CA GLY A 135 -5.34 4.39 -13.54
C GLY A 135 -4.22 5.44 -13.63
N TYR A 136 -2.96 5.04 -13.45
CA TYR A 136 -1.80 5.92 -13.45
C TYR A 136 -1.15 6.11 -14.82
N PHE A 137 -1.81 5.65 -15.91
CA PHE A 137 -1.25 5.73 -17.26
C PHE A 137 -1.08 7.18 -17.73
N ASP A 138 0.15 7.71 -17.61
CA ASP A 138 0.60 9.00 -18.10
C ASP A 138 2.03 8.90 -18.65
N LEU A 139 2.14 8.91 -19.98
CA LEU A 139 3.42 8.74 -20.68
C LEU A 139 4.49 9.75 -20.28
N LYS A 140 4.13 11.01 -19.97
CA LYS A 140 5.12 12.01 -19.60
C LYS A 140 5.73 11.69 -18.24
N ARG A 141 4.92 11.24 -17.29
CA ARG A 141 5.38 10.84 -15.95
C ARG A 141 6.13 9.51 -15.99
N LEU A 142 5.72 8.58 -16.84
CA LEU A 142 6.47 7.35 -17.07
C LEU A 142 7.84 7.64 -17.68
N PHE A 143 7.95 8.60 -18.60
CA PHE A 143 9.22 9.01 -19.18
C PHE A 143 10.15 9.61 -18.12
N HIS A 144 9.62 10.40 -17.18
CA HIS A 144 10.39 10.93 -16.05
C HIS A 144 11.03 9.84 -15.19
N ILE A 145 10.36 8.69 -15.02
CA ILE A 145 10.93 7.54 -14.29
C ILE A 145 12.14 6.97 -15.06
N THR A 146 12.05 6.89 -16.39
CA THR A 146 13.17 6.50 -17.25
C THR A 146 14.34 7.49 -17.14
N GLU A 147 14.06 8.80 -17.11
CA GLU A 147 15.10 9.84 -16.95
C GLU A 147 15.86 9.75 -15.61
N ILE A 148 15.26 9.17 -14.57
CA ILE A 148 15.87 8.97 -13.24
C ILE A 148 16.59 7.61 -13.15
N GLU A 149 16.70 6.86 -14.26
CA GLU A 149 17.30 5.52 -14.29
C GLU A 149 16.54 4.53 -13.37
N SER A 150 15.23 4.74 -13.22
CA SER A 150 14.32 3.84 -12.50
C SER A 150 13.48 3.04 -13.49
N PHE A 151 12.87 1.95 -13.02
CA PHE A 151 12.02 1.10 -13.84
C PHE A 151 10.55 1.23 -13.48
N PHE A 152 9.66 1.04 -14.45
CA PHE A 152 8.23 0.93 -14.18
C PHE A 152 7.60 -0.29 -14.84
N VAL A 153 6.50 -0.76 -14.25
CA VAL A 153 5.59 -1.71 -14.87
C VAL A 153 4.18 -1.18 -14.76
N ILE A 154 3.49 -1.01 -15.90
CA ILE A 154 2.13 -0.51 -15.94
C ILE A 154 1.29 -1.26 -16.96
N ARG A 155 0.00 -1.39 -16.69
CA ARG A 155 -0.94 -1.94 -17.66
C ARG A 155 -1.28 -0.92 -18.75
N GLN A 156 -1.17 -1.34 -20.01
CA GLN A 156 -1.51 -0.52 -21.17
C GLN A 156 -2.97 -0.02 -21.08
N ARG A 157 -3.18 1.26 -21.36
CA ARG A 157 -4.51 1.88 -21.41
C ARG A 157 -4.88 2.27 -22.83
N GLY A 158 -5.94 1.65 -23.34
CA GLY A 158 -6.52 2.01 -24.64
C GLY A 158 -5.65 1.55 -25.81
N ASN A 159 -5.99 2.04 -27.01
CA ASN A 159 -5.26 1.72 -28.22
C ASN A 159 -4.10 2.69 -28.38
N LEU A 160 -2.90 2.22 -28.06
CA LEU A 160 -1.66 2.95 -28.23
C LEU A 160 -1.16 2.73 -29.67
N GLN A 161 -0.78 3.81 -30.36
CA GLN A 161 -0.16 3.72 -31.69
C GLN A 161 1.35 3.50 -31.52
N TYR A 162 1.84 2.39 -32.05
CA TYR A 162 3.24 2.01 -31.95
C TYR A 162 3.67 1.21 -33.17
N GLU A 163 4.97 1.15 -33.39
CA GLU A 163 5.65 0.26 -34.33
C GLU A 163 6.49 -0.74 -33.53
N ILE A 164 6.57 -1.98 -34.03
CA ILE A 164 7.39 -3.03 -33.41
C ILE A 164 8.78 -2.94 -34.04
N LEU A 165 9.78 -2.70 -33.21
CA LEU A 165 11.18 -2.64 -33.64
C LEU A 165 11.83 -4.02 -33.61
N GLU A 166 11.51 -4.82 -32.59
CA GLU A 166 12.11 -6.13 -32.37
C GLU A 166 11.14 -7.03 -31.58
N GLU A 167 11.09 -8.32 -31.92
CA GLU A 167 10.48 -9.35 -31.08
C GLU A 167 11.54 -9.93 -30.14
N LEU A 168 11.37 -9.70 -28.83
CA LEU A 168 12.27 -10.17 -27.79
C LEU A 168 11.95 -11.62 -27.37
N ASP A 169 10.74 -12.10 -27.65
CA ASP A 169 10.31 -13.46 -27.29
C ASP A 169 10.77 -14.50 -28.31
N VAL A 170 11.57 -15.46 -27.84
CA VAL A 170 12.02 -16.63 -28.61
C VAL A 170 11.18 -17.89 -28.30
N ASN A 171 10.32 -17.88 -27.27
CA ASN A 171 9.60 -19.03 -26.74
C ASN A 171 8.10 -18.75 -26.55
N HIS A 172 7.42 -18.47 -27.66
CA HIS A 172 5.99 -18.19 -27.72
C HIS A 172 5.15 -19.18 -26.88
N ASN A 173 4.18 -18.65 -26.12
CA ASN A 173 3.20 -19.37 -25.30
C ASN A 173 3.75 -20.11 -24.07
N LYS A 174 5.04 -20.01 -23.76
CA LYS A 174 5.58 -20.57 -22.51
C LYS A 174 5.17 -19.69 -21.33
N ASN A 175 4.70 -20.33 -20.24
CA ASN A 175 4.31 -19.67 -18.99
C ASN A 175 3.26 -18.54 -19.15
N GLY A 176 2.44 -18.59 -20.19
CA GLY A 176 1.39 -17.59 -20.46
C GLY A 176 1.89 -16.31 -21.16
N ILE A 177 3.16 -16.22 -21.55
CA ILE A 177 3.66 -15.10 -22.37
C ILE A 177 3.23 -15.34 -23.82
N LEU A 178 2.42 -14.43 -24.35
CA LEU A 178 1.94 -14.48 -25.73
C LEU A 178 2.82 -13.66 -26.67
N SER A 179 3.51 -12.63 -26.16
CA SER A 179 4.36 -11.74 -26.94
C SER A 179 5.24 -10.91 -26.02
N ASP A 180 6.49 -10.69 -26.42
CA ASP A 180 7.43 -9.74 -25.83
C ASP A 180 8.08 -8.93 -26.94
N GLN A 181 7.86 -7.62 -26.95
CA GLN A 181 8.17 -6.75 -28.08
C GLN A 181 8.86 -5.48 -27.61
N LEU A 182 9.92 -5.08 -28.31
CA LEU A 182 10.44 -3.73 -28.24
C LEU A 182 9.66 -2.86 -29.23
N ILE A 183 9.07 -1.78 -28.73
CA ILE A 183 8.20 -0.90 -29.50
C ILE A 183 8.65 0.56 -29.41
N GLU A 184 8.29 1.32 -30.44
CA GLU A 184 8.40 2.78 -30.45
C GLU A 184 7.00 3.39 -30.67
N LEU A 185 6.69 4.48 -29.96
CA LEU A 185 5.38 5.12 -30.08
C LEU A 185 5.34 5.97 -31.35
N THR A 186 4.34 5.75 -32.20
CA THR A 186 4.20 6.47 -33.49
C THR A 186 3.14 7.57 -33.45
N GLY A 187 2.28 7.58 -32.43
CA GLY A 187 1.26 8.63 -32.29
C GLY A 187 1.86 10.00 -32.01
N TYR A 188 1.42 11.04 -32.72
CA TYR A 188 2.01 12.40 -32.65
C TYR A 188 2.17 12.95 -31.22
N ASN A 189 1.15 12.82 -30.37
CA ASN A 189 1.20 13.30 -28.99
C ASN A 189 1.86 12.31 -28.03
N THR A 190 1.76 11.00 -28.30
CA THR A 190 2.29 9.96 -27.42
C THR A 190 3.81 9.84 -27.56
N ALA A 191 4.33 9.88 -28.79
CA ALA A 191 5.75 9.90 -29.11
C ALA A 191 6.46 11.12 -28.49
N LYS A 192 5.82 12.29 -28.50
CA LYS A 192 6.36 13.49 -27.83
C LYS A 192 6.42 13.37 -26.30
N LYS A 193 5.53 12.59 -25.70
CA LYS A 193 5.48 12.41 -24.24
C LYS A 193 6.44 11.35 -23.74
N TYR A 194 6.69 10.33 -24.56
CA TYR A 194 7.64 9.27 -24.29
C TYR A 194 8.41 9.00 -25.60
N PRO A 195 9.54 9.68 -25.81
CA PRO A 195 10.31 9.62 -27.06
C PRO A 195 11.24 8.39 -27.14
N GLU A 196 11.41 7.65 -26.05
CA GLU A 196 12.26 6.46 -26.01
C GLU A 196 11.50 5.17 -26.34
N LYS A 197 12.25 4.09 -26.51
CA LYS A 197 11.71 2.75 -26.73
C LYS A 197 11.01 2.24 -25.47
N LEU A 198 9.95 1.47 -25.66
CA LEU A 198 9.23 0.78 -24.60
C LEU A 198 9.22 -0.71 -24.88
N ARG A 199 9.23 -1.51 -23.83
CA ARG A 199 8.94 -2.94 -23.93
C ARG A 199 7.48 -3.20 -23.65
N ARG A 200 6.86 -3.99 -24.51
CA ARG A 200 5.47 -4.39 -24.46
C ARG A 200 5.38 -5.90 -24.29
N VAL A 201 4.84 -6.32 -23.15
CA VAL A 201 4.64 -7.73 -22.81
C VAL A 201 3.15 -8.07 -22.81
N VAL A 202 2.76 -9.09 -23.56
CA VAL A 202 1.40 -9.63 -23.59
C VAL A 202 1.38 -10.94 -22.78
N TYR A 203 0.57 -10.97 -21.73
CA TYR A 203 0.44 -12.10 -20.82
C TYR A 203 -1.00 -12.59 -20.75
N TYR A 204 -1.20 -13.89 -20.91
CA TYR A 204 -2.46 -14.57 -20.71
C TYR A 204 -2.52 -15.16 -19.29
N ALA A 205 -3.41 -14.61 -18.47
CA ALA A 205 -3.71 -15.12 -17.14
C ALA A 205 -4.79 -16.22 -17.25
N ALA A 206 -4.37 -17.47 -17.15
CA ALA A 206 -5.25 -18.63 -17.31
C ALA A 206 -6.34 -18.71 -16.22
N ASP A 207 -5.97 -18.35 -14.99
CA ASP A 207 -6.86 -18.26 -13.82
C ASP A 207 -8.00 -17.25 -14.01
N LEU A 208 -7.73 -16.14 -14.70
CA LEU A 208 -8.71 -15.09 -14.99
C LEU A 208 -9.34 -15.25 -16.37
N ASN A 209 -8.90 -16.23 -17.16
CA ASN A 209 -9.20 -16.39 -18.58
C ASN A 209 -9.11 -15.05 -19.34
N ARG A 210 -8.03 -14.29 -19.12
CA ARG A 210 -7.90 -12.91 -19.60
C ARG A 210 -6.48 -12.54 -19.99
N THR A 211 -6.35 -11.83 -21.11
CA THR A 211 -5.07 -11.25 -21.54
C THR A 211 -4.85 -9.86 -20.95
N PHE A 212 -3.63 -9.63 -20.49
CA PHE A 212 -3.11 -8.36 -20.03
C PHE A 212 -1.96 -7.92 -20.94
N VAL A 213 -1.83 -6.61 -21.11
CA VAL A 213 -0.74 -6.00 -21.86
C VAL A 213 -0.04 -5.03 -20.93
N TYR A 214 1.25 -5.26 -20.71
CA TYR A 214 2.09 -4.48 -19.82
C TYR A 214 3.10 -3.67 -20.63
N LEU A 215 3.40 -2.47 -20.17
CA LEU A 215 4.46 -1.63 -20.66
C LEU A 215 5.52 -1.46 -19.57
N THR A 216 6.78 -1.54 -19.95
CA THR A 216 7.93 -1.31 -19.08
C THR A 216 9.06 -0.67 -19.88
N ASN A 217 9.93 0.06 -19.20
CA ASN A 217 11.21 0.54 -19.73
C ASN A 217 12.37 -0.43 -19.42
N ASN A 218 12.13 -1.52 -18.67
CA ASN A 218 13.17 -2.50 -18.35
C ASN A 218 13.26 -3.59 -19.44
N LEU A 219 14.45 -3.74 -20.03
CA LEU A 219 14.73 -4.73 -21.09
C LEU A 219 15.46 -5.98 -20.56
N GLU A 220 15.93 -5.95 -19.32
CA GLU A 220 16.83 -6.97 -18.75
C GLU A 220 16.07 -8.12 -18.09
N ILE A 221 14.97 -7.82 -17.39
CA ILE A 221 14.23 -8.85 -16.66
C ILE A 221 13.45 -9.77 -17.62
N PRO A 222 13.21 -11.04 -17.27
CA PRO A 222 12.36 -11.92 -18.08
C PRO A 222 10.93 -11.38 -18.25
N ALA A 223 10.30 -11.62 -19.41
CA ALA A 223 8.92 -11.20 -19.69
C ALA A 223 7.92 -11.70 -18.63
N LEU A 224 8.14 -12.92 -18.13
CA LEU A 224 7.36 -13.48 -17.03
C LEU A 224 7.50 -12.65 -15.75
N GLN A 225 8.70 -12.16 -15.41
CA GLN A 225 8.89 -11.30 -14.24
C GLN A 225 8.16 -9.96 -14.40
N VAL A 226 8.09 -9.38 -15.60
CA VAL A 226 7.25 -8.18 -15.85
C VAL A 226 5.78 -8.46 -15.48
N ALA A 227 5.25 -9.61 -15.90
CA ALA A 227 3.88 -10.00 -15.57
C ALA A 227 3.68 -10.29 -14.07
N LEU A 228 4.65 -10.93 -13.41
CA LEU A 228 4.62 -11.21 -11.97
C LEU A 228 4.73 -9.93 -11.13
N LEU A 229 5.59 -8.98 -11.54
CA LEU A 229 5.72 -7.67 -10.89
C LEU A 229 4.36 -6.97 -10.80
N TYR A 230 3.56 -7.00 -11.87
CA TYR A 230 2.22 -6.40 -11.85
C TYR A 230 1.28 -7.08 -10.84
N LYS A 231 1.45 -8.37 -10.53
CA LYS A 231 0.64 -9.04 -9.49
C LYS A 231 0.86 -8.42 -8.11
N TYR A 232 2.04 -7.83 -7.83
CA TYR A 232 2.30 -7.17 -6.56
C TYR A 232 1.50 -5.87 -6.35
N CYS A 233 0.85 -5.32 -7.38
CA CYS A 233 -0.18 -4.27 -7.17
C CYS A 233 -1.26 -4.72 -6.19
N TRP A 234 -1.60 -6.02 -6.15
CA TRP A 234 -2.62 -6.52 -5.24
C TRP A 234 -2.16 -6.44 -3.77
N ARG A 235 -0.85 -6.43 -3.50
CA ARG A 235 -0.33 -6.31 -2.12
C ARG A 235 -0.70 -4.96 -1.50
N VAL A 236 -0.61 -3.86 -2.25
CA VAL A 236 -0.98 -2.55 -1.70
C VAL A 236 -2.49 -2.46 -1.46
N GLU A 237 -3.30 -3.09 -2.30
CA GLU A 237 -4.75 -3.20 -2.09
C GLU A 237 -5.10 -4.01 -0.83
N LEU A 238 -4.43 -5.14 -0.62
CA LEU A 238 -4.56 -5.96 0.59
C LEU A 238 -4.17 -5.17 1.84
N PHE A 239 -3.09 -4.40 1.76
CA PHE A 239 -2.68 -3.49 2.81
C PHE A 239 -3.73 -2.41 3.11
N PHE A 240 -4.34 -1.80 2.08
CA PHE A 240 -5.44 -0.86 2.28
C PHE A 240 -6.64 -1.51 2.94
N LYS A 241 -7.00 -2.72 2.51
CA LYS A 241 -8.08 -3.51 3.12
C LYS A 241 -7.78 -3.76 4.60
N TRP A 242 -6.56 -4.18 4.91
CA TRP A 242 -6.10 -4.47 6.27
C TRP A 242 -6.22 -3.25 7.19
N ILE A 243 -5.64 -2.10 6.82
CA ILE A 243 -5.70 -0.88 7.67
C ILE A 243 -7.15 -0.40 7.82
N LYS A 244 -7.93 -0.39 6.74
CA LYS A 244 -9.33 0.03 6.76
C LYS A 244 -10.20 -0.84 7.67
N GLN A 245 -9.95 -2.15 7.71
CA GLN A 245 -10.73 -3.10 8.51
C GLN A 245 -10.30 -3.09 9.97
N HIS A 246 -8.99 -3.12 10.23
CA HIS A 246 -8.46 -3.42 11.55
C HIS A 246 -8.07 -2.17 12.35
N LEU A 247 -7.68 -1.07 11.70
CA LEU A 247 -7.22 0.16 12.36
C LEU A 247 -8.24 1.31 12.35
N LYS A 248 -9.48 1.03 11.94
CA LYS A 248 -10.63 1.95 12.04
C LYS A 248 -10.45 3.33 11.36
N ILE A 249 -9.67 3.41 10.27
CA ILE A 249 -9.50 4.65 9.48
C ILE A 249 -10.72 5.04 8.62
N LYS A 250 -11.89 4.44 8.85
CA LYS A 250 -13.17 4.81 8.22
C LYS A 250 -14.04 5.70 9.12
N SER A 251 -13.65 5.89 10.39
CA SER A 251 -14.39 6.71 11.35
C SER A 251 -13.40 7.48 12.20
N PHE A 252 -13.54 8.81 12.22
CA PHE A 252 -12.57 9.70 12.82
C PHE A 252 -13.01 10.25 14.18
N TRP A 253 -12.05 10.41 15.09
CA TRP A 253 -12.29 11.00 16.40
C TRP A 253 -12.32 12.53 16.40
N GLY A 254 -12.05 13.17 15.27
CA GLY A 254 -12.27 14.60 15.04
C GLY A 254 -12.68 14.85 13.60
N THR A 255 -13.12 16.07 13.31
CA THR A 255 -13.69 16.43 12.00
C THR A 255 -12.79 17.37 11.21
N THR A 256 -11.72 17.89 11.81
CA THR A 256 -10.74 18.75 11.16
C THR A 256 -9.72 17.94 10.38
N GLU A 257 -9.04 18.60 9.44
CA GLU A 257 -7.95 17.99 8.68
C GLU A 257 -6.84 17.44 9.59
N SER A 258 -6.43 18.21 10.60
CA SER A 258 -5.42 17.78 11.57
C SER A 258 -5.81 16.50 12.28
N ALA A 259 -7.07 16.38 12.75
CA ALA A 259 -7.54 15.20 13.45
C ALA A 259 -7.55 13.95 12.55
N VAL A 260 -7.92 14.11 11.28
CA VAL A 260 -7.89 13.03 10.29
C VAL A 260 -6.46 12.59 10.01
N ARG A 261 -5.55 13.52 9.76
CA ARG A 261 -4.12 13.22 9.51
C ARG A 261 -3.47 12.53 10.71
N ILE A 262 -3.68 13.05 11.93
CA ILE A 262 -3.17 12.44 13.18
C ILE A 262 -3.62 10.98 13.29
N GLN A 263 -4.90 10.69 13.06
CA GLN A 263 -5.41 9.34 13.17
C GLN A 263 -4.81 8.42 12.11
N ILE A 264 -4.67 8.89 10.86
CA ILE A 264 -4.03 8.11 9.79
C ILE A 264 -2.59 7.75 10.16
N PHE A 265 -1.77 8.73 10.55
CA PHE A 265 -0.37 8.47 10.91
C PHE A 265 -0.23 7.62 12.18
N THR A 266 -1.14 7.76 13.13
CA THR A 266 -1.21 6.87 14.30
C THR A 266 -1.53 5.43 13.90
N SER A 267 -2.43 5.23 12.93
CA SER A 267 -2.71 3.90 12.38
C SER A 267 -1.48 3.31 11.66
N ILE A 268 -0.74 4.10 10.89
CA ILE A 268 0.50 3.60 10.24
C ILE A 268 1.53 3.19 11.29
N THR A 269 1.69 4.01 12.33
CA THR A 269 2.56 3.71 13.47
C THR A 269 2.18 2.37 14.11
N ALA A 270 0.90 2.15 14.38
CA ALA A 270 0.40 0.90 14.96
C ALA A 270 0.66 -0.30 14.04
N TYR A 271 0.44 -0.16 12.72
CA TYR A 271 0.77 -1.21 11.76
C TYR A 271 2.26 -1.56 11.78
N CYS A 272 3.15 -0.56 11.74
CA CYS A 272 4.58 -0.77 11.77
C CYS A 272 5.03 -1.45 13.08
N MET A 273 4.44 -1.05 14.22
CA MET A 273 4.70 -1.72 15.51
C MET A 273 4.31 -3.19 15.48
N VAL A 274 3.11 -3.51 14.97
CA VAL A 274 2.65 -4.90 14.81
C VAL A 274 3.60 -5.68 13.90
N ALA A 275 4.02 -5.09 12.78
CA ALA A 275 4.93 -5.72 11.83
C ALA A 275 6.34 -5.95 12.41
N ILE A 276 6.82 -5.04 13.27
CA ILE A 276 8.09 -5.20 13.99
C ILE A 276 7.98 -6.30 15.04
N ILE A 277 6.90 -6.33 15.81
CA ILE A 277 6.68 -7.35 16.86
C ILE A 277 6.57 -8.73 16.23
N GLU A 278 5.80 -8.87 15.15
CA GLU A 278 5.64 -10.12 14.41
C GLU A 278 7.00 -10.65 13.94
N HIS A 279 7.80 -9.79 13.30
CA HIS A 279 9.16 -10.12 12.87
C HIS A 279 10.07 -10.52 14.04
N ASP A 280 10.14 -9.71 15.09
CA ASP A 280 11.11 -9.89 16.18
C ASP A 280 10.80 -11.10 17.07
N LEU A 281 9.52 -11.44 17.21
CA LEU A 281 9.10 -12.62 17.97
C LEU A 281 9.15 -13.90 17.14
N LYS A 282 9.43 -13.81 15.83
CA LYS A 282 9.40 -14.94 14.88
C LYS A 282 8.13 -15.78 15.02
N SER A 283 7.02 -15.13 15.35
CA SER A 283 5.77 -15.84 15.54
C SER A 283 5.37 -16.40 14.18
N HIS A 284 5.02 -17.68 14.08
CA HIS A 284 4.35 -18.26 12.90
C HIS A 284 2.93 -17.68 12.67
N ARG A 285 2.68 -16.47 13.17
CA ARG A 285 1.40 -15.77 13.22
C ARG A 285 1.39 -14.66 12.19
N THR A 286 0.23 -14.45 11.61
CA THR A 286 -0.03 -13.31 10.73
C THR A 286 -0.02 -11.99 11.52
N THR A 287 0.27 -10.88 10.84
CA THR A 287 0.17 -9.52 11.44
C THR A 287 -1.22 -9.24 12.03
N TYR A 288 -2.27 -9.85 11.50
CA TYR A 288 -3.62 -9.73 12.05
C TYR A 288 -3.77 -10.41 13.42
N GLU A 289 -3.25 -11.63 13.58
CA GLU A 289 -3.29 -12.35 14.86
C GLU A 289 -2.48 -11.62 15.93
N VAL A 290 -1.30 -11.12 15.57
CA VAL A 290 -0.48 -10.27 16.45
C VAL A 290 -1.27 -9.04 16.89
N LEU A 291 -1.92 -8.33 15.95
CA LEU A 291 -2.77 -7.18 16.30
C LEU A 291 -3.92 -7.58 17.23
N ARG A 292 -4.60 -8.70 16.99
CA ARG A 292 -5.72 -9.16 17.85
C ARG A 292 -5.28 -9.42 19.27
N ILE A 293 -4.16 -10.10 19.44
CA ILE A 293 -3.57 -10.39 20.75
C ILE A 293 -3.21 -9.09 21.45
N LEU A 294 -2.53 -8.17 20.76
CA LEU A 294 -2.18 -6.86 21.33
C LEU A 294 -3.42 -6.04 21.71
N ILE A 295 -4.51 -6.10 20.93
CA ILE A 295 -5.77 -5.43 21.28
C ILE A 295 -6.39 -6.05 22.54
N ALA A 296 -6.39 -7.38 22.64
CA ALA A 296 -6.96 -8.09 23.79
C ALA A 296 -6.14 -7.87 25.07
N SER A 297 -4.81 -7.76 24.94
CA SER A 297 -3.86 -7.64 26.03
C SER A 297 -3.37 -6.20 26.26
N LEU A 298 -3.99 -5.19 25.65
CA LEU A 298 -3.48 -3.80 25.64
C LEU A 298 -3.29 -3.21 27.05
N PHE A 299 -4.09 -3.66 28.02
CA PHE A 299 -4.01 -3.24 29.42
C PHE A 299 -3.50 -4.33 30.36
N ASP A 300 -2.96 -5.41 29.81
CA ASP A 300 -2.29 -6.46 30.54
C ASP A 300 -0.86 -6.03 30.90
N LYS A 301 -0.31 -6.57 31.99
CA LYS A 301 1.07 -6.32 32.43
C LYS A 301 2.02 -7.47 32.10
N THR A 302 1.51 -8.54 31.52
CA THR A 302 2.28 -9.72 31.11
C THR A 302 3.33 -9.29 30.07
N PRO A 303 4.59 -9.71 30.23
CA PRO A 303 5.64 -9.44 29.25
C PRO A 303 5.22 -9.91 27.86
N ILE A 304 5.52 -9.11 26.82
CA ILE A 304 5.06 -9.38 25.46
C ILE A 304 5.51 -10.78 24.99
N LYS A 305 6.72 -11.23 25.33
CA LYS A 305 7.21 -12.56 24.95
C LYS A 305 6.32 -13.67 25.49
N ASP A 306 5.83 -13.54 26.71
CA ASP A 306 5.03 -14.56 27.38
C ASP A 306 3.61 -14.62 26.78
N ILE A 307 3.06 -13.46 26.38
CA ILE A 307 1.77 -13.38 25.66
C ILE A 307 1.83 -14.17 24.34
N PHE A 308 3.00 -14.17 23.68
CA PHE A 308 3.20 -14.84 22.40
C PHE A 308 3.81 -16.25 22.51
N ALA A 309 4.16 -16.72 23.71
CA ALA A 309 4.87 -18.00 23.90
C ALA A 309 4.00 -19.24 23.66
N ASN A 310 2.69 -19.16 23.91
CA ASN A 310 1.79 -20.30 23.72
C ASN A 310 1.27 -20.33 22.29
N GLU A 311 1.73 -21.29 21.47
CA GLU A 311 1.13 -21.54 20.16
C GLU A 311 -0.31 -22.06 20.31
N PRO A 312 -1.24 -21.64 19.44
CA PRO A 312 -2.58 -22.21 19.46
C PRO A 312 -2.47 -23.72 19.18
N VAL A 313 -3.05 -24.55 20.05
CA VAL A 313 -3.26 -25.97 19.75
C VAL A 313 -4.19 -26.01 18.55
N CYS A 314 -3.68 -26.45 17.41
CA CYS A 314 -4.49 -26.67 16.21
C CYS A 314 -5.25 -27.97 16.45
N ASP A 315 -6.50 -27.89 16.91
CA ASP A 315 -7.41 -29.04 16.83
C ASP A 315 -7.69 -29.29 15.35
N THR A 316 -6.97 -30.24 14.76
CA THR A 316 -7.06 -30.62 13.34
C THR A 316 -8.38 -31.32 12.96
N GLU A 317 -9.39 -31.33 13.83
CA GLU A 317 -10.69 -32.00 13.60
C GLU A 317 -11.91 -31.10 13.80
N ASP A 318 -11.83 -29.83 13.38
CA ASP A 318 -13.01 -28.96 13.41
C ASP A 318 -13.97 -29.17 12.23
N GLY A 319 -13.96 -30.33 11.54
CA GLY A 319 -14.97 -30.73 10.54
C GLY A 319 -15.26 -29.74 9.40
N GLN A 320 -14.51 -28.64 9.31
CA GLN A 320 -14.68 -27.57 8.35
C GLN A 320 -13.91 -27.96 7.10
N LEU A 321 -14.64 -28.09 6.00
CA LEU A 321 -14.09 -28.25 4.66
C LEU A 321 -13.03 -27.17 4.43
N THR A 322 -11.78 -27.59 4.34
CA THR A 322 -10.69 -26.77 3.82
C THR A 322 -11.05 -26.38 2.40
N LEU A 323 -11.47 -25.13 2.23
CA LEU A 323 -11.51 -24.52 0.90
C LEU A 323 -10.06 -24.38 0.45
N ASN A 324 -9.62 -25.32 -0.39
CA ASN A 324 -8.45 -25.15 -1.24
C ASN A 324 -8.72 -23.95 -2.15
N LEU A 325 -8.36 -22.76 -1.67
CA LEU A 325 -8.18 -21.61 -2.53
C LEU A 325 -6.79 -21.79 -3.16
N PHE A 326 -6.86 -22.12 -4.46
CA PHE A 326 -5.78 -22.34 -5.42
C PHE A 326 -4.62 -21.35 -5.33
#